data_AF-A0AAD9MJV3-F1
#
_entry.id   AF-A0AAD9MJV3-F1
#
_cell.length_a   1.000
_cell.length_b   1.000
_cell.length_c   1.000
_cell.angle_alpha   90.00
_cell.angle_beta   90.00
_cell.angle_gamma   90.00
#
_symmetry.space_group_name_H-M   'P 1'
#
loop_
_entity.id
_entity.type
_entity.pdbx_description
1 polymer ?
#
loop_
_entity_poly.entity_id
_entity_poly.type
_entity_poly.pdbx_seq_one_letter_code
_entity_poly.pdbx_strand_id
1 'polypeptide(L)'
;MSGLSSTLSSLAKRSIPITSGFNDLVRGIGEAKSKDEEDGIVAKMVDLCRGALAGGRRDPRTSKELLLYLVYIDMLGHDTRWAHAWVIQLCSDKSLIVKKAAYLAASLLLPAESELHIMLTATIQADFRSDNWVVVATALTATNRIATAELAAVFVPAVIALTSHASQPVARRALLTLRRLLQLDPEAAPDVERVLVERLGHREPALMAAALCSLRELVARRPPQYAGLARYLVAILKQAYEGKLGRGFEVHRAPAPFVQVELLRLLRLLGAGNPGTAAEAAVVVAEAQRRAEGLGSALGAAVALEALRTRGAAAGRGRGRRGGRGRDAHAALGRGQRAVRGHRRAF
;
A
#
# COMPACT_ATOMS: atom_id res chain seq x y z
N MET A 1 -14.63 -33.88 -48.37
CA MET A 1 -14.95 -32.58 -47.76
C MET A 1 -15.95 -32.68 -46.58
N SER A 2 -16.09 -33.84 -45.91
CA SER A 2 -17.08 -34.05 -44.84
C SER A 2 -16.51 -34.13 -43.41
N GLY A 3 -15.18 -34.24 -43.24
CA GLY A 3 -14.55 -34.34 -41.92
C GLY A 3 -14.52 -33.02 -41.13
N LEU A 4 -14.38 -31.87 -41.83
CA LEU A 4 -14.25 -30.55 -41.20
C LEU A 4 -15.57 -29.99 -40.62
N SER A 5 -16.72 -30.46 -41.11
CA SER A 5 -18.04 -30.09 -40.57
C SER A 5 -18.34 -30.82 -39.26
N SER A 6 -17.81 -32.05 -39.10
CA SER A 6 -17.98 -32.86 -37.89
C SER A 6 -17.14 -32.38 -36.71
N THR A 7 -15.97 -31.79 -36.96
CA THR A 7 -15.13 -31.15 -35.93
C THR A 7 -15.66 -29.78 -35.51
N LEU A 8 -16.32 -29.04 -36.41
CA LEU A 8 -17.04 -27.81 -36.05
C LEU A 8 -18.30 -28.09 -35.21
N SER A 9 -18.94 -29.24 -35.40
CA SER A 9 -20.06 -29.66 -34.53
C SER A 9 -19.61 -30.18 -33.16
N SER A 10 -18.36 -30.66 -33.01
CA SER A 10 -17.81 -31.02 -31.69
C SER A 10 -17.35 -29.79 -30.87
N LEU A 11 -17.12 -28.65 -31.53
CA LEU A 11 -16.92 -27.33 -30.92
C LEU A 11 -18.20 -26.76 -30.25
N ALA A 12 -19.39 -27.32 -30.54
CA ALA A 12 -20.67 -26.81 -30.02
C ALA A 12 -21.11 -27.43 -28.68
N LYS A 13 -20.40 -28.43 -28.12
CA LYS A 13 -20.85 -29.12 -26.89
C LYS A 13 -19.67 -29.58 -26.03
N ARG A 14 -19.08 -28.69 -25.22
CA ARG A 14 -18.64 -28.96 -23.84
C ARG A 14 -17.75 -27.85 -23.28
N SER A 15 -18.11 -27.40 -22.07
CA SER A 15 -17.29 -26.68 -21.09
C SER A 15 -16.86 -25.26 -21.48
N ILE A 16 -17.57 -24.27 -20.94
CA ILE A 16 -17.15 -22.85 -20.89
C ILE A 16 -15.90 -22.71 -20.01
N PRO A 17 -14.72 -22.36 -20.56
CA PRO A 17 -13.53 -22.04 -19.78
C PRO A 17 -13.21 -20.54 -19.96
N ILE A 18 -13.48 -19.75 -18.91
CA ILE A 18 -13.00 -18.39 -18.62
C ILE A 18 -11.94 -17.86 -19.63
N THR A 19 -12.30 -17.10 -20.68
CA THR A 19 -11.37 -16.17 -21.39
C THR A 19 -11.96 -15.34 -22.53
N SER A 20 -12.95 -15.82 -23.31
CA SER A 20 -13.31 -15.15 -24.57
C SER A 20 -13.98 -13.78 -24.37
N GLY A 21 -15.06 -13.68 -23.58
CA GLY A 21 -15.85 -12.44 -23.51
C GLY A 21 -15.10 -11.18 -23.03
N PHE A 22 -14.22 -11.31 -22.02
CA PHE A 22 -13.42 -10.17 -21.56
C PHE A 22 -12.31 -9.81 -22.53
N ASN A 23 -11.66 -10.81 -23.11
CA ASN A 23 -10.65 -10.58 -24.15
C ASN A 23 -11.29 -9.99 -25.43
N ASP A 24 -12.51 -10.40 -25.76
CA ASP A 24 -13.29 -9.87 -26.88
C ASP A 24 -13.68 -8.42 -26.64
N LEU A 25 -14.06 -8.06 -25.40
CA LEU A 25 -14.29 -6.66 -25.02
C LEU A 25 -13.01 -5.84 -25.17
N VAL A 26 -11.90 -6.27 -24.55
CA VAL A 26 -10.62 -5.55 -24.62
C VAL A 26 -10.13 -5.42 -26.06
N ARG A 27 -10.28 -6.47 -26.86
CA ARG A 27 -9.96 -6.45 -28.29
C ARG A 27 -10.88 -5.50 -29.07
N GLY A 28 -12.19 -5.56 -28.84
CA GLY A 28 -13.15 -4.69 -29.52
C GLY A 28 -12.92 -3.21 -29.21
N ILE A 29 -12.55 -2.88 -27.96
CA ILE A 29 -12.13 -1.53 -27.58
C ILE A 29 -10.79 -1.16 -28.23
N GLY A 30 -9.82 -2.07 -28.27
CA GLY A 30 -8.52 -1.84 -28.92
C GLY A 30 -8.60 -1.70 -30.45
N GLU A 31 -9.62 -2.27 -31.09
CA GLU A 31 -9.88 -2.19 -32.53
C GLU A 31 -10.83 -1.03 -32.91
N ALA A 32 -11.43 -0.35 -31.93
CA ALA A 32 -12.33 0.77 -32.15
C ALA A 32 -11.60 1.93 -32.85
N LYS A 33 -12.21 2.47 -33.91
CA LYS A 33 -11.60 3.51 -34.75
C LYS A 33 -11.99 4.92 -34.32
N SER A 34 -13.04 5.06 -33.52
CA SER A 34 -13.53 6.33 -33.00
C SER A 34 -13.99 6.19 -31.56
N LYS A 35 -14.05 7.33 -30.85
CA LYS A 35 -14.57 7.35 -29.48
C LYS A 35 -16.05 6.97 -29.42
N ASP A 36 -16.85 7.33 -30.44
CA ASP A 36 -18.25 6.94 -30.53
C ASP A 36 -18.44 5.41 -30.66
N GLU A 37 -17.54 4.74 -31.39
CA GLU A 37 -17.54 3.28 -31.52
C GLU A 37 -17.19 2.60 -30.20
N GLU A 38 -16.16 3.11 -29.52
CA GLU A 38 -15.76 2.68 -28.17
C GLU A 38 -16.93 2.84 -27.18
N ASP A 39 -17.53 4.02 -27.13
CA ASP A 39 -18.64 4.34 -26.23
C ASP A 39 -19.87 3.45 -26.53
N GLY A 40 -20.12 3.15 -27.81
CA GLY A 40 -21.17 2.22 -28.22
C GLY A 40 -20.93 0.77 -27.77
N ILE A 41 -19.68 0.31 -27.76
CA ILE A 41 -19.31 -1.02 -27.23
C ILE A 41 -19.48 -1.05 -25.71
N VAL A 42 -19.02 0.00 -25.01
CA VAL A 42 -19.15 0.10 -23.55
C VAL A 42 -20.62 0.16 -23.13
N ALA A 43 -21.46 0.93 -23.82
CA ALA A 43 -22.90 1.02 -23.53
C ALA A 43 -23.58 -0.36 -23.57
N LYS A 44 -23.31 -1.17 -24.62
CA LYS A 44 -23.81 -2.54 -24.72
C LYS A 44 -23.35 -3.42 -23.55
N MET A 45 -22.11 -3.23 -23.09
CA MET A 45 -21.57 -3.99 -21.97
C MET A 45 -22.20 -3.56 -20.63
N VAL A 46 -22.48 -2.25 -20.45
CA VAL A 46 -23.22 -1.73 -19.30
C VAL A 46 -24.60 -2.34 -19.25
N ASP A 47 -25.33 -2.39 -20.37
CA ASP A 47 -26.67 -3.00 -20.44
C ASP A 47 -26.64 -4.50 -20.11
N LEU A 48 -25.64 -5.22 -20.64
CA LEU A 48 -25.41 -6.63 -20.31
C LEU A 48 -25.16 -6.81 -18.82
N CYS A 49 -24.33 -5.97 -18.22
CA CYS A 49 -24.05 -6.03 -16.79
C CYS A 49 -25.32 -5.72 -15.97
N ARG A 50 -26.08 -4.68 -16.32
CA ARG A 50 -27.36 -4.35 -15.66
C ARG A 50 -28.36 -5.52 -15.74
N GLY A 51 -28.51 -6.14 -16.91
CA GLY A 51 -29.35 -7.31 -17.09
C GLY A 51 -28.89 -8.50 -16.24
N ALA A 52 -27.58 -8.75 -16.19
CA ALA A 52 -27.01 -9.79 -15.36
C ALA A 52 -27.18 -9.50 -13.86
N LEU A 53 -27.15 -8.23 -13.44
CA LEU A 53 -27.40 -7.83 -12.06
C LEU A 53 -28.86 -8.06 -11.65
N ALA A 54 -29.82 -7.89 -12.56
CA ALA A 54 -31.23 -8.17 -12.32
C ALA A 54 -31.53 -9.68 -12.16
N GLY A 55 -30.72 -10.54 -12.78
CA GLY A 55 -30.94 -11.99 -12.88
C GLY A 55 -30.77 -12.84 -11.60
N GLY A 56 -30.75 -12.25 -10.40
CA GLY A 56 -30.69 -13.02 -9.15
C GLY A 56 -29.39 -13.81 -8.93
N ARG A 57 -29.50 -15.06 -8.44
CA ARG A 57 -28.37 -15.89 -7.98
C ARG A 57 -27.48 -16.30 -9.15
N ARG A 58 -26.18 -16.02 -9.03
CA ARG A 58 -25.17 -16.18 -10.09
C ARG A 58 -24.06 -17.14 -9.68
N ASP A 59 -23.44 -17.76 -10.68
CA ASP A 59 -22.24 -18.55 -10.46
C ASP A 59 -21.08 -17.63 -10.00
N PRO A 60 -20.19 -18.11 -9.10
CA PRO A 60 -19.04 -17.34 -8.65
C PRO A 60 -18.12 -16.86 -9.80
N ARG A 61 -18.00 -17.61 -10.90
CA ARG A 61 -17.16 -17.22 -12.04
C ARG A 61 -17.75 -16.02 -12.77
N THR A 62 -19.06 -16.05 -13.04
CA THR A 62 -19.79 -14.95 -13.67
C THR A 62 -19.75 -13.69 -12.80
N SER A 63 -19.92 -13.85 -11.49
CA SER A 63 -19.86 -12.71 -10.55
C SER A 63 -18.49 -12.04 -10.55
N LYS A 64 -17.41 -12.84 -10.59
CA LYS A 64 -16.04 -12.33 -10.74
C LYS A 64 -15.84 -11.58 -12.06
N GLU A 65 -16.35 -12.10 -13.17
CA GLU A 65 -16.21 -11.47 -14.49
C GLU A 65 -16.95 -10.13 -14.57
N LEU A 66 -18.17 -10.07 -14.06
CA LEU A 66 -18.93 -8.82 -13.95
C LEU A 66 -18.18 -7.76 -13.14
N LEU A 67 -17.54 -8.14 -12.02
CA LEU A 67 -16.71 -7.21 -11.26
C LEU A 67 -15.52 -6.67 -12.07
N LEU A 68 -14.89 -7.52 -12.89
CA LEU A 68 -13.79 -7.08 -13.77
C LEU A 68 -14.28 -6.16 -14.89
N TYR A 69 -15.44 -6.44 -15.47
CA TYR A 69 -16.06 -5.53 -16.45
C TYR A 69 -16.32 -4.16 -15.84
N LEU A 70 -16.90 -4.09 -14.63
CA LEU A 70 -17.14 -2.82 -13.96
C LEU A 70 -15.86 -2.02 -13.74
N VAL A 71 -14.80 -2.67 -13.26
CA VAL A 71 -13.48 -2.01 -13.10
C VAL A 71 -12.94 -1.51 -14.44
N TYR A 72 -13.11 -2.29 -15.52
CA TYR A 72 -12.64 -1.89 -16.84
C TYR A 72 -13.45 -0.71 -17.43
N ILE A 73 -14.78 -0.74 -17.29
CA ILE A 73 -15.69 0.34 -17.71
C ILE A 73 -15.35 1.64 -16.98
N ASP A 74 -15.08 1.56 -15.67
CA ASP A 74 -14.68 2.71 -14.86
C ASP A 74 -13.31 3.27 -15.27
N MET A 75 -12.34 2.40 -15.58
CA MET A 75 -11.03 2.80 -16.10
C MET A 75 -11.11 3.53 -17.46
N LEU A 76 -12.12 3.22 -18.28
CA LEU A 76 -12.41 3.93 -19.53
C LEU A 76 -13.13 5.27 -19.29
N GLY A 77 -13.49 5.59 -18.05
CA GLY A 77 -14.10 6.86 -17.64
C GLY A 77 -15.63 6.87 -17.65
N HIS A 78 -16.29 5.71 -17.77
CA HIS A 78 -17.75 5.62 -17.78
C HIS A 78 -18.32 5.43 -16.36
N ASP A 79 -19.54 5.91 -16.14
CA ASP A 79 -20.18 5.85 -14.82
C ASP A 79 -20.55 4.41 -14.40
N THR A 80 -20.06 4.00 -13.23
CA THR A 80 -20.30 2.69 -12.62
C THR A 80 -21.03 2.75 -11.28
N ARG A 81 -21.48 3.95 -10.84
CA ARG A 81 -22.12 4.16 -9.52
C ARG A 81 -23.32 3.26 -9.25
N TRP A 82 -24.08 2.96 -10.30
CA TRP A 82 -25.23 2.06 -10.26
C TRP A 82 -24.90 0.64 -9.78
N ALA A 83 -23.64 0.21 -9.88
CA ALA A 83 -23.19 -1.11 -9.47
C ALA A 83 -22.58 -1.16 -8.06
N HIS A 84 -22.32 -0.01 -7.42
CA HIS A 84 -21.58 0.05 -6.15
C HIS A 84 -22.23 -0.77 -5.03
N ALA A 85 -23.55 -0.68 -4.87
CA ALA A 85 -24.27 -1.46 -3.87
C ALA A 85 -24.08 -2.97 -4.07
N TRP A 86 -24.10 -3.43 -5.32
CA TRP A 86 -23.89 -4.83 -5.67
C TRP A 86 -22.45 -5.29 -5.40
N VAL A 87 -21.46 -4.45 -5.70
CA VAL A 87 -20.04 -4.74 -5.40
C VAL A 87 -19.85 -5.00 -3.90
N ILE A 88 -20.47 -4.20 -3.03
CA ILE A 88 -20.35 -4.36 -1.58
C ILE A 88 -21.07 -5.61 -1.08
N GLN A 89 -22.24 -5.93 -1.64
CA GLN A 89 -22.91 -7.19 -1.34
C GLN A 89 -21.99 -8.39 -1.63
N LEU A 90 -21.24 -8.35 -2.73
CA LEU A 90 -20.26 -9.39 -3.07
C LEU A 90 -19.02 -9.41 -2.16
N CYS A 91 -18.70 -8.35 -1.42
CA CYS A 91 -17.66 -8.41 -0.39
C CYS A 91 -18.02 -9.40 0.73
N SER A 92 -19.31 -9.68 0.93
CA SER A 92 -19.80 -10.67 1.91
C SER A 92 -19.94 -12.09 1.33
N ASP A 93 -19.57 -12.32 0.06
CA ASP A 93 -19.71 -13.63 -0.58
C ASP A 93 -18.82 -14.70 0.09
N LYS A 94 -19.29 -15.95 0.14
CA LYS A 94 -18.54 -17.08 0.71
C LYS A 94 -17.38 -17.54 -0.17
N SER A 95 -17.47 -17.31 -1.47
CA SER A 95 -16.42 -17.63 -2.44
C SER A 95 -15.26 -16.65 -2.30
N LEU A 96 -14.10 -17.16 -1.91
CA LEU A 96 -12.89 -16.35 -1.75
C LEU A 96 -12.47 -15.63 -3.05
N ILE A 97 -12.72 -16.26 -4.21
CA ILE A 97 -12.40 -15.67 -5.51
C ILE A 97 -13.27 -14.43 -5.77
N VAL A 98 -14.57 -14.55 -5.50
CA VAL A 98 -15.52 -13.43 -5.64
C VAL A 98 -15.21 -12.35 -4.63
N LYS A 99 -15.02 -12.71 -3.36
CA LYS A 99 -14.67 -11.78 -2.28
C LYS A 99 -13.41 -10.96 -2.60
N LYS A 100 -12.34 -11.61 -3.11
CA LYS A 100 -11.10 -10.90 -3.52
C LYS A 100 -11.35 -9.92 -4.66
N ALA A 101 -12.10 -10.32 -5.69
CA ALA A 101 -12.45 -9.45 -6.79
C ALA A 101 -13.36 -8.29 -6.32
N ALA A 102 -14.29 -8.57 -5.41
CA ALA A 102 -15.22 -7.59 -4.86
C ALA A 102 -14.48 -6.55 -4.02
N TYR A 103 -13.55 -6.96 -3.15
CA TYR A 103 -12.71 -6.01 -2.40
C TYR A 103 -11.82 -5.17 -3.30
N LEU A 104 -11.28 -5.74 -4.38
CA LEU A 104 -10.52 -4.98 -5.37
C LEU A 104 -11.42 -3.95 -6.07
N ALA A 105 -12.56 -4.37 -6.59
CA ALA A 105 -13.52 -3.49 -7.24
C ALA A 105 -14.01 -2.40 -6.27
N ALA A 106 -14.33 -2.75 -5.02
CA ALA A 106 -14.74 -1.78 -4.01
C ALA A 106 -13.64 -0.74 -3.73
N SER A 107 -12.38 -1.15 -3.70
CA SER A 107 -11.23 -0.27 -3.48
C SER A 107 -10.92 0.68 -4.65
N LEU A 108 -11.47 0.39 -5.84
CA LEU A 108 -11.23 1.17 -7.06
C LEU A 108 -12.43 2.04 -7.43
N LEU A 109 -13.64 1.51 -7.29
CA LEU A 109 -14.88 2.14 -7.76
C LEU A 109 -15.51 3.08 -6.72
N LEU A 110 -15.41 2.77 -5.43
CA LEU A 110 -16.08 3.59 -4.41
C LEU A 110 -15.32 4.90 -4.17
N PRO A 111 -15.98 6.06 -4.32
CA PRO A 111 -15.39 7.34 -3.93
C PRO A 111 -15.26 7.42 -2.41
N ALA A 112 -14.33 8.24 -1.91
CA ALA A 112 -14.01 8.35 -0.48
C ALA A 112 -15.20 8.87 0.36
N GLU A 113 -16.06 9.69 -0.24
CA GLU A 113 -17.22 10.34 0.37
C GLU A 113 -18.48 9.45 0.39
N SER A 114 -18.38 8.21 -0.10
CA SER A 114 -19.51 7.30 -0.17
C SER A 114 -19.93 6.81 1.21
N GLU A 115 -21.20 7.02 1.59
CA GLU A 115 -21.79 6.49 2.84
C GLU A 115 -21.69 4.95 2.92
N LEU A 116 -21.55 4.31 1.76
CA LEU A 116 -21.39 2.87 1.62
C LEU A 116 -20.11 2.32 2.31
N HIS A 117 -19.13 3.18 2.62
CA HIS A 117 -17.95 2.80 3.40
C HIS A 117 -18.31 2.29 4.80
N ILE A 118 -19.43 2.72 5.39
CA ILE A 118 -19.89 2.23 6.70
C ILE A 118 -20.21 0.73 6.61
N MET A 119 -20.96 0.32 5.59
CA MET A 119 -21.34 -1.08 5.38
C MET A 119 -20.13 -1.95 5.04
N LEU A 120 -19.19 -1.40 4.25
CA LEU A 120 -17.97 -2.09 3.88
C LEU A 120 -17.03 -2.27 5.09
N THR A 121 -16.93 -1.26 5.96
CA THR A 121 -16.20 -1.33 7.23
C THR A 121 -16.73 -2.43 8.14
N ALA A 122 -18.06 -2.52 8.31
CA ALA A 122 -18.68 -3.60 9.09
C ALA A 122 -18.35 -4.99 8.51
N THR A 123 -18.36 -5.11 7.18
CA THR A 123 -18.00 -6.35 6.47
C THR A 123 -16.54 -6.74 6.69
N ILE A 124 -15.61 -5.78 6.60
CA ILE A 124 -14.18 -6.00 6.85
C ILE A 124 -13.94 -6.44 8.31
N GLN A 125 -14.62 -5.81 9.28
CA GLN A 125 -14.50 -6.19 10.69
C GLN A 125 -15.04 -7.60 10.97
N ALA A 126 -16.05 -8.07 10.23
CA ALA A 126 -16.49 -9.45 10.30
C ALA A 126 -15.43 -10.39 9.72
N ASP A 127 -14.85 -10.05 8.56
CA ASP A 127 -13.81 -10.85 7.92
C ASP A 127 -12.51 -10.93 8.73
N PHE A 128 -12.18 -9.93 9.56
CA PHE A 128 -11.06 -10.00 10.51
C PHE A 128 -11.20 -11.09 11.57
N ARG A 129 -12.43 -11.53 11.85
CA ARG A 129 -12.74 -12.59 12.82
C ARG A 129 -12.88 -13.97 12.16
N SER A 130 -12.57 -14.09 10.87
CA SER A 130 -12.65 -15.37 10.16
C SER A 130 -11.53 -16.32 10.55
N ASP A 131 -11.85 -17.61 10.69
CA ASP A 131 -10.85 -18.68 10.88
C ASP A 131 -9.96 -18.86 9.64
N ASN A 132 -10.42 -18.42 8.46
CA ASN A 132 -9.64 -18.52 7.24
C ASN A 132 -8.66 -17.35 7.15
N TRP A 133 -7.38 -17.62 7.41
CA TRP A 133 -6.32 -16.62 7.36
C TRP A 133 -6.23 -15.88 6.01
N VAL A 134 -6.68 -16.49 4.89
CA VAL A 134 -6.69 -15.84 3.57
C VAL A 134 -7.79 -14.80 3.46
N VAL A 135 -8.94 -15.03 4.12
CA VAL A 135 -10.02 -14.03 4.23
C VAL A 135 -9.52 -12.84 5.05
N VAL A 136 -8.92 -13.09 6.22
CA VAL A 136 -8.33 -12.05 7.07
C VAL A 136 -7.26 -11.25 6.32
N ALA A 137 -6.35 -11.93 5.62
CA ALA A 137 -5.30 -11.27 4.83
C ALA A 137 -5.85 -10.43 3.66
N THR A 138 -6.97 -10.85 3.06
CA THR A 138 -7.65 -10.11 2.00
C THR A 138 -8.29 -8.85 2.58
N ALA A 139 -9.01 -8.98 3.70
CA ALA A 139 -9.62 -7.85 4.40
C ALA A 139 -8.57 -6.82 4.85
N LEU A 140 -7.42 -7.27 5.38
CA LEU A 140 -6.32 -6.37 5.76
C LEU A 140 -5.75 -5.60 4.56
N THR A 141 -5.62 -6.27 3.41
CA THR A 141 -5.20 -5.62 2.15
C THR A 141 -6.22 -4.56 1.72
N ALA A 142 -7.50 -4.91 1.73
CA ALA A 142 -8.60 -4.02 1.33
C ALA A 142 -8.70 -2.78 2.25
N THR A 143 -8.49 -2.96 3.55
CA THR A 143 -8.48 -1.88 4.56
C THR A 143 -7.50 -0.76 4.20
N ASN A 144 -6.35 -1.09 3.60
CA ASN A 144 -5.36 -0.07 3.24
C ASN A 144 -5.87 0.98 2.22
N ARG A 145 -6.89 0.62 1.42
CA ARG A 145 -7.50 1.51 0.43
C ARG A 145 -8.85 2.05 0.88
N ILE A 146 -9.64 1.22 1.56
CA ILE A 146 -11.02 1.54 1.96
C ILE A 146 -11.06 2.41 3.22
N ALA A 147 -10.10 2.27 4.13
CA ALA A 147 -10.13 3.03 5.38
C ALA A 147 -10.10 4.54 5.10
N THR A 148 -11.10 5.24 5.64
CA THR A 148 -11.21 6.70 5.66
C THR A 148 -10.76 7.24 7.03
N ALA A 149 -10.51 8.55 7.12
CA ALA A 149 -10.12 9.18 8.39
C ALA A 149 -11.20 9.00 9.48
N GLU A 150 -12.47 9.11 9.10
CA GLU A 150 -13.62 8.98 10.01
C GLU A 150 -13.79 7.57 10.58
N LEU A 151 -13.42 6.54 9.80
CA LEU A 151 -13.59 5.13 10.17
C LEU A 151 -12.28 4.47 10.63
N ALA A 152 -11.15 5.17 10.60
CA ALA A 152 -9.84 4.60 10.91
C ALA A 152 -9.78 4.03 12.34
N ALA A 153 -10.28 4.79 13.33
CA ALA A 153 -10.30 4.38 14.74
C ALA A 153 -11.03 3.05 14.98
N VAL A 154 -12.06 2.76 14.17
CA VAL A 154 -12.87 1.53 14.24
C VAL A 154 -12.05 0.28 13.91
N PHE A 155 -11.02 0.40 13.07
CA PHE A 155 -10.16 -0.72 12.68
C PHE A 155 -9.00 -0.97 13.66
N VAL A 156 -8.51 0.07 14.35
CA VAL A 156 -7.27 0.01 15.13
C VAL A 156 -7.23 -1.16 16.12
N PRO A 157 -8.24 -1.39 16.99
CA PRO A 157 -8.17 -2.45 17.99
C PRO A 157 -8.08 -3.85 17.36
N ALA A 158 -8.87 -4.09 16.31
CA ALA A 158 -8.88 -5.38 15.61
C ALA A 158 -7.56 -5.63 14.88
N VAL A 159 -7.01 -4.61 14.21
CA VAL A 159 -5.74 -4.74 13.49
C VAL A 159 -4.57 -4.93 14.47
N ILE A 160 -4.58 -4.26 15.63
CA ILE A 160 -3.60 -4.49 16.71
C ILE A 160 -3.62 -5.96 17.14
N ALA A 161 -4.79 -6.54 17.41
CA ALA A 161 -4.91 -7.95 17.78
C ALA A 161 -4.34 -8.89 16.71
N LEU A 162 -4.60 -8.58 15.43
CA LEU A 162 -4.09 -9.36 14.29
C LEU A 162 -2.57 -9.31 14.11
N THR A 163 -1.85 -8.37 14.74
CA THR A 163 -0.37 -8.36 14.73
C THR A 163 0.24 -9.53 15.49
N SER A 164 -0.54 -10.23 16.32
CA SER A 164 -0.14 -11.44 17.07
C SER A 164 -0.72 -12.73 16.47
N HIS A 165 -1.30 -12.65 15.27
CA HIS A 165 -1.92 -13.80 14.62
C HIS A 165 -0.90 -14.90 14.26
N ALA A 166 -1.27 -16.17 14.42
CA ALA A 166 -0.38 -17.32 14.20
C ALA A 166 0.19 -17.39 12.77
N SER A 167 -0.61 -16.98 11.78
CA SER A 167 -0.16 -16.86 10.38
C SER A 167 0.68 -15.60 10.17
N GLN A 168 1.98 -15.78 9.90
CA GLN A 168 2.90 -14.66 9.65
C GLN A 168 2.45 -13.73 8.50
N PRO A 169 1.90 -14.21 7.36
CA PRO A 169 1.35 -13.35 6.32
C PRO A 169 0.23 -12.41 6.80
N VAL A 170 -0.55 -12.81 7.81
CA VAL A 170 -1.60 -11.97 8.42
C VAL A 170 -0.95 -10.94 9.32
N ALA A 171 -0.09 -11.37 10.26
CA ALA A 171 0.60 -10.46 11.17
C ALA A 171 1.41 -9.38 10.43
N ARG A 172 2.08 -9.75 9.33
CA ARG A 172 2.82 -8.81 8.48
C ARG A 172 1.91 -7.76 7.85
N ARG A 173 0.76 -8.18 7.31
CA ARG A 173 -0.22 -7.26 6.71
C ARG A 173 -0.84 -6.37 7.77
N ALA A 174 -1.14 -6.90 8.95
CA ALA A 174 -1.67 -6.13 10.07
C ALA A 174 -0.72 -4.98 10.45
N LEU A 175 0.58 -5.26 10.59
CA LEU A 175 1.59 -4.22 10.84
C LEU A 175 1.57 -3.13 9.75
N LEU A 176 1.59 -3.53 8.47
CA LEU A 176 1.53 -2.57 7.36
C LEU A 176 0.20 -1.79 7.31
N THR A 177 -0.91 -2.41 7.71
CA THR A 177 -2.21 -1.75 7.82
C THR A 177 -2.21 -0.72 8.96
N LEU A 178 -1.55 -0.99 10.11
CA LEU A 178 -1.38 0.00 11.17
C LEU A 178 -0.66 1.25 10.67
N ARG A 179 0.33 1.12 9.78
CA ARG A 179 0.96 2.27 9.13
C ARG A 179 -0.07 3.16 8.43
N ARG A 180 -0.98 2.57 7.65
CA ARG A 180 -2.02 3.33 6.94
C ARG A 180 -3.00 3.97 7.92
N LEU A 181 -3.41 3.24 8.96
CA LEU A 181 -4.29 3.79 9.99
C LEU A 181 -3.63 4.96 10.72
N LEU A 182 -2.34 4.90 11.05
CA LEU A 182 -1.60 6.02 11.64
C LEU A 182 -1.50 7.25 10.73
N GLN A 183 -1.59 7.08 9.41
CA GLN A 183 -1.62 8.22 8.47
C GLN A 183 -3.00 8.88 8.45
N LEU A 184 -4.06 8.10 8.67
CA LEU A 184 -5.45 8.56 8.68
C LEU A 184 -5.88 9.13 10.03
N ASP A 185 -5.52 8.45 11.11
CA ASP A 185 -5.79 8.80 12.49
C ASP A 185 -4.48 8.84 13.30
N PRO A 186 -3.88 10.03 13.45
CA PRO A 186 -2.72 10.27 14.30
C PRO A 186 -2.90 9.89 15.78
N GLU A 187 -4.12 9.96 16.29
CA GLU A 187 -4.39 9.85 17.73
C GLU A 187 -4.28 8.40 18.21
N ALA A 188 -4.38 7.43 17.30
CA ALA A 188 -4.10 6.01 17.54
C ALA A 188 -2.62 5.69 17.86
N ALA A 189 -1.71 6.67 17.78
CA ALA A 189 -0.28 6.47 17.99
C ALA A 189 0.10 5.75 19.30
N PRO A 190 -0.44 6.11 20.49
CA PRO A 190 -0.04 5.48 21.75
C PRO A 190 -0.32 3.96 21.79
N ASP A 191 -1.47 3.54 21.26
CA ASP A 191 -1.89 2.13 21.25
C ASP A 191 -1.02 1.29 20.31
N VAL A 192 -0.64 1.89 19.17
CA VAL A 192 0.15 1.25 18.13
C VAL A 192 1.64 1.22 18.48
N GLU A 193 2.16 2.26 19.13
CA GLU A 193 3.58 2.41 19.47
C GLU A 193 4.15 1.19 20.19
N ARG A 194 3.47 0.75 21.26
CA ARG A 194 3.90 -0.41 22.06
C ARG A 194 4.09 -1.65 21.20
N VAL A 195 3.10 -1.94 20.36
CA VAL A 195 3.09 -3.12 19.46
C VAL A 195 4.22 -3.04 18.45
N LEU A 196 4.44 -1.87 17.85
CA LEU A 196 5.50 -1.69 16.85
C LEU A 196 6.89 -1.87 17.45
N VAL A 197 7.14 -1.29 18.62
CA VAL A 197 8.43 -1.40 19.33
C VAL A 197 8.72 -2.84 19.72
N GLU A 198 7.74 -3.56 20.28
CA GLU A 198 7.87 -4.99 20.61
C GLU A 198 8.20 -5.83 19.36
N ARG A 199 7.60 -5.50 18.21
CA ARG A 199 7.79 -6.24 16.95
C ARG A 199 9.12 -5.97 16.24
N LEU A 200 9.89 -4.96 16.66
CA LEU A 200 11.26 -4.76 16.19
C LEU A 200 12.18 -5.92 16.60
N GLY A 201 11.91 -6.56 17.74
CA GLY A 201 12.64 -7.72 18.29
C GLY A 201 12.28 -9.08 17.71
N HIS A 202 11.42 -9.13 16.69
CA HIS A 202 10.87 -10.38 16.22
C HIS A 202 11.89 -11.23 15.45
N ARG A 203 11.89 -12.55 15.69
CA ARG A 203 12.81 -13.50 15.02
C ARG A 203 12.65 -13.54 13.50
N GLU A 204 11.42 -13.38 13.03
CA GLU A 204 11.06 -13.31 11.61
C GLU A 204 11.37 -11.91 11.02
N PRO A 205 12.37 -11.77 10.12
CA PRO A 205 12.78 -10.47 9.59
C PRO A 205 11.69 -9.77 8.78
N ALA A 206 10.72 -10.52 8.22
CA ALA A 206 9.60 -9.95 7.48
C ALA A 206 8.62 -9.17 8.37
N LEU A 207 8.44 -9.61 9.62
CA LEU A 207 7.62 -8.90 10.61
C LEU A 207 8.36 -7.68 11.15
N MET A 208 9.66 -7.83 11.46
CA MET A 208 10.52 -6.71 11.84
C MET A 208 10.52 -5.61 10.76
N ALA A 209 10.69 -5.97 9.48
CA ALA A 209 10.69 -5.00 8.38
C ALA A 209 9.34 -4.27 8.25
N ALA A 210 8.21 -4.97 8.44
CA ALA A 210 6.89 -4.35 8.44
C ALA A 210 6.69 -3.39 9.63
N ALA A 211 7.20 -3.75 10.81
CA ALA A 211 7.20 -2.89 11.98
C ALA A 211 8.04 -1.63 11.76
N LEU A 212 9.25 -1.75 11.19
CA LEU A 212 10.12 -0.63 10.83
C LEU A 212 9.44 0.38 9.90
N CYS A 213 8.81 -0.10 8.82
CA CYS A 213 8.06 0.75 7.89
C CYS A 213 6.93 1.53 8.58
N SER A 214 6.29 0.92 9.58
CA SER A 214 5.16 1.51 10.31
C SER A 214 5.66 2.50 11.36
N LEU A 215 6.75 2.16 12.05
CA LEU A 215 7.41 2.99 13.05
C LEU A 215 7.90 4.31 12.45
N ARG A 216 8.25 4.35 11.17
CA ARG A 216 8.63 5.60 10.49
C ARG A 216 7.57 6.68 10.60
N GLU A 217 6.29 6.34 10.55
CA GLU A 217 5.21 7.33 10.66
C GLU A 217 5.18 7.96 12.07
N LEU A 218 5.49 7.18 13.11
CA LEU A 218 5.59 7.68 14.49
C LEU A 218 6.85 8.52 14.69
N VAL A 219 8.00 8.01 14.25
CA VAL A 219 9.29 8.69 14.38
C VAL A 219 9.32 10.00 13.61
N ALA A 220 8.70 10.06 12.43
CA ALA A 220 8.62 11.30 11.65
C ALA A 220 7.83 12.41 12.37
N ARG A 221 6.83 12.04 13.18
CA ARG A 221 6.00 12.99 13.94
C ARG A 221 6.69 13.49 15.20
N ARG A 222 7.33 12.59 15.97
CA ARG A 222 7.97 12.92 17.26
C ARG A 222 9.38 12.31 17.39
N PRO A 223 10.38 12.73 16.58
CA PRO A 223 11.71 12.11 16.60
C PRO A 223 12.39 12.03 17.98
N PRO A 224 12.34 13.05 18.86
CA PRO A 224 13.03 13.00 20.16
C PRO A 224 12.54 11.89 21.09
N GLN A 225 11.27 11.52 21.03
CA GLN A 225 10.66 10.47 21.87
C GLN A 225 11.29 9.09 21.58
N TYR A 226 11.74 8.87 20.35
CA TYR A 226 12.26 7.58 19.89
C TYR A 226 13.79 7.52 19.85
N ALA A 227 14.50 8.51 20.41
CA ALA A 227 15.96 8.53 20.42
C ALA A 227 16.58 7.27 21.07
N GLY A 228 15.91 6.70 22.08
CA GLY A 228 16.33 5.45 22.72
C GLY A 228 16.33 4.22 21.81
N LEU A 229 15.60 4.26 20.68
CA LEU A 229 15.58 3.16 19.71
C LEU A 229 16.82 3.17 18.79
N ALA A 230 17.60 4.25 18.77
CA ALA A 230 18.73 4.40 17.85
C ALA A 230 19.72 3.23 17.95
N ARG A 231 20.14 2.87 19.17
CA ARG A 231 21.03 1.73 19.42
C ARG A 231 20.50 0.43 18.82
N TYR A 232 19.20 0.22 18.93
CA TYR A 232 18.51 -0.95 18.42
C TYR A 232 18.50 -0.97 16.88
N LEU A 233 18.14 0.16 16.25
CA LEU A 233 18.14 0.31 14.79
C LEU A 233 19.55 0.15 14.19
N VAL A 234 20.58 0.64 14.88
CA VAL A 234 21.99 0.46 14.50
C VAL A 234 22.36 -1.02 14.53
N ALA A 235 21.94 -1.78 15.54
CA ALA A 235 22.18 -3.22 15.62
C ALA A 235 21.51 -3.99 14.47
N ILE A 236 20.26 -3.63 14.12
CA ILE A 236 19.57 -4.23 12.97
C ILE A 236 20.27 -3.87 11.66
N LEU A 237 20.71 -2.62 11.49
CA LEU A 237 21.42 -2.19 10.28
C LEU A 237 22.71 -3.00 10.08
N LYS A 238 23.44 -3.24 11.17
CA LYS A 238 24.61 -4.12 11.18
C LYS A 238 24.27 -5.54 10.72
N GLN A 239 23.22 -6.13 11.27
CA GLN A 239 22.75 -7.45 10.83
C GLN A 239 22.33 -7.48 9.36
N ALA A 240 21.69 -6.39 8.88
CA ALA A 240 21.21 -6.27 7.52
C ALA A 240 22.36 -6.28 6.49
N TYR A 241 23.38 -5.43 6.65
CA TYR A 241 24.50 -5.41 5.70
C TYR A 241 25.46 -6.59 5.84
N GLU A 242 25.43 -7.30 6.97
CA GLU A 242 26.18 -8.56 7.19
C GLU A 242 25.47 -9.77 6.58
N GLY A 243 24.28 -9.60 5.99
CA GLY A 243 23.50 -10.69 5.39
C GLY A 243 22.84 -11.63 6.41
N LYS A 244 22.72 -11.21 7.68
CA LYS A 244 22.18 -12.04 8.77
C LYS A 244 20.65 -12.14 8.79
N LEU A 245 19.94 -11.38 7.95
CA LEU A 245 18.48 -11.44 7.82
C LEU A 245 17.97 -12.59 6.93
N GLY A 246 18.87 -13.45 6.47
CA GLY A 246 18.54 -14.62 5.66
C GLY A 246 18.47 -14.34 4.15
N ARG A 247 18.54 -15.42 3.36
CA ARG A 247 18.65 -15.35 1.89
C ARG A 247 17.40 -14.77 1.21
N GLY A 248 16.23 -14.87 1.84
CA GLY A 248 14.99 -14.29 1.30
C GLY A 248 14.99 -12.75 1.23
N PHE A 249 15.93 -12.09 1.91
CA PHE A 249 16.13 -10.64 1.87
C PHE A 249 17.25 -10.20 0.92
N GLU A 250 17.96 -11.14 0.31
CA GLU A 250 18.99 -10.84 -0.67
C GLU A 250 18.35 -10.53 -2.03
N VAL A 251 18.70 -9.39 -2.61
CA VAL A 251 18.18 -8.95 -3.92
C VAL A 251 19.37 -8.61 -4.81
N HIS A 252 19.56 -9.38 -5.88
CA HIS A 252 20.71 -9.23 -6.80
C HIS A 252 22.06 -9.11 -6.07
N ARG A 253 22.34 -10.03 -5.13
CA ARG A 253 23.57 -10.05 -4.29
C ARG A 253 23.71 -8.88 -3.29
N ALA A 254 22.74 -7.97 -3.24
CA ALA A 254 22.68 -6.95 -2.21
C ALA A 254 21.93 -7.52 -0.98
N PRO A 255 22.53 -7.48 0.23
CA PRO A 255 21.88 -8.02 1.42
C PRO A 255 20.83 -7.03 1.95
N ALA A 256 19.55 -7.40 1.95
CA ALA A 256 18.45 -6.61 2.53
C ALA A 256 18.42 -5.11 2.15
N PRO A 257 18.62 -4.71 0.87
CA PRO A 257 18.83 -3.30 0.49
C PRO A 257 17.67 -2.38 0.91
N PHE A 258 16.43 -2.86 0.81
CA PHE A 258 15.24 -2.09 1.22
C PHE A 258 15.15 -1.88 2.73
N VAL A 259 15.56 -2.87 3.52
CA VAL A 259 15.60 -2.76 4.99
C VAL A 259 16.71 -1.80 5.40
N GLN A 260 17.88 -1.88 4.75
CA GLN A 260 18.97 -0.93 4.97
C GLN A 260 18.53 0.52 4.71
N VAL A 261 17.89 0.78 3.57
CA VAL A 261 17.36 2.13 3.25
C VAL A 261 16.36 2.60 4.31
N GLU A 262 15.45 1.74 4.76
CA GLU A 262 14.46 2.12 5.77
C GLU A 262 15.10 2.46 7.13
N LEU A 263 16.08 1.66 7.56
CA LEU A 263 16.84 1.91 8.78
C LEU A 263 17.64 3.20 8.70
N LEU A 264 18.30 3.46 7.57
CA LEU A 264 19.05 4.70 7.34
C LEU A 264 18.12 5.93 7.41
N ARG A 265 16.92 5.85 6.82
CA ARG A 265 15.90 6.92 6.92
C ARG A 265 15.46 7.17 8.36
N LEU A 266 15.23 6.12 9.14
CA LEU A 266 14.88 6.24 10.56
C LEU A 266 16.02 6.87 11.37
N LEU A 267 17.26 6.38 11.19
CA LEU A 267 18.45 6.92 11.84
C LEU A 267 18.70 8.39 11.46
N ARG A 268 18.41 8.77 10.22
CA ARG A 268 18.47 10.16 9.77
C ARG A 268 17.47 11.04 10.52
N LEU A 269 16.23 10.58 10.69
CA LEU A 269 15.20 11.31 11.43
C LEU A 269 15.58 11.46 12.91
N LEU A 270 16.09 10.40 13.53
CA LEU A 270 16.52 10.43 14.94
C LEU A 270 17.77 11.27 15.16
N GLY A 271 18.73 11.22 14.23
CA GLY A 271 19.96 12.03 14.28
C GLY A 271 19.73 13.50 13.91
N ALA A 272 18.62 13.83 13.23
CA ALA A 272 18.29 15.20 12.85
C ALA A 272 17.88 16.04 14.07
N GLY A 273 18.87 16.61 14.76
CA GLY A 273 18.68 17.42 15.97
C GLY A 273 19.18 16.75 17.26
N ASN A 274 19.65 15.51 17.19
CA ASN A 274 20.32 14.82 18.30
C ASN A 274 21.74 14.38 17.89
N PRO A 275 22.78 15.19 18.19
CA PRO A 275 24.16 14.87 17.81
C PRO A 275 24.69 13.62 18.52
N GLY A 276 24.18 13.28 19.71
CA GLY A 276 24.56 12.04 20.42
C GLY A 276 24.13 10.80 19.66
N THR A 277 22.86 10.75 19.25
CA THR A 277 22.31 9.67 18.42
C THR A 277 23.02 9.58 17.06
N ALA A 278 23.32 10.72 16.44
CA ALA A 278 24.05 10.74 15.18
C ALA A 278 25.49 10.19 15.31
N ALA A 279 26.19 10.54 16.40
CA ALA A 279 27.52 10.02 16.69
C ALA A 279 27.50 8.51 16.94
N GLU A 280 26.51 8.00 17.68
CA GLU A 280 26.32 6.57 17.93
C GLU A 280 26.14 5.77 16.63
N ALA A 281 25.35 6.29 15.69
CA ALA A 281 25.11 5.63 14.41
C ALA A 281 26.24 5.80 13.37
N ALA A 282 27.14 6.77 13.55
CA ALA A 282 28.07 7.21 12.50
C ALA A 282 28.97 6.10 11.95
N VAL A 283 29.52 5.26 12.83
CA VAL A 283 30.44 4.16 12.43
C VAL A 283 29.72 3.12 11.59
N VAL A 284 28.52 2.71 12.03
CA VAL A 284 27.74 1.66 11.35
C VAL A 284 27.16 2.18 10.03
N VAL A 285 26.74 3.45 9.97
CA VAL A 285 26.28 4.09 8.73
C VAL A 285 27.42 4.21 7.71
N ALA A 286 28.63 4.56 8.15
CA ALA A 286 29.81 4.62 7.27
C ALA A 286 30.18 3.23 6.74
N GLU A 287 30.09 2.18 7.56
CA GLU A 287 30.34 0.81 7.14
C GLU A 287 29.28 0.32 6.14
N ALA A 288 28.00 0.61 6.39
CA ALA A 288 26.92 0.30 5.45
C ALA A 288 27.14 0.98 4.09
N GLN A 289 27.58 2.24 4.09
CA GLN A 289 27.94 2.98 2.87
C GLN A 289 29.07 2.27 2.10
N ARG A 290 30.21 1.98 2.76
CA ARG A 290 31.37 1.34 2.11
C ARG A 290 31.01 0.01 1.46
N ARG A 291 30.25 -0.83 2.18
CA ARG A 291 29.79 -2.13 1.66
C ARG A 291 28.85 -1.96 0.48
N ALA A 292 27.96 -0.98 0.53
CA ALA A 292 27.01 -0.70 -0.55
C ALA A 292 27.71 -0.18 -1.81
N GLU A 293 28.72 0.68 -1.67
CA GLU A 293 29.56 1.16 -2.79
C GLU A 293 30.33 0.01 -3.45
N GLY A 294 30.83 -0.94 -2.66
CA GLY A 294 31.52 -2.13 -3.16
C GLY A 294 30.65 -3.08 -4.01
N LEU A 295 29.32 -2.94 -4.00
CA LEU A 295 28.41 -3.78 -4.80
C LEU A 295 28.38 -3.39 -6.28
N GLY A 296 28.76 -2.16 -6.64
CA GLY A 296 28.76 -1.69 -8.04
C GLY A 296 27.40 -1.79 -8.76
N SER A 297 26.28 -1.77 -8.02
CA SER A 297 24.92 -1.94 -8.56
C SER A 297 24.01 -0.75 -8.22
N ALA A 298 22.90 -0.61 -8.95
CA ALA A 298 21.89 0.42 -8.66
C ALA A 298 21.33 0.30 -7.23
N LEU A 299 21.21 -0.91 -6.70
CA LEU A 299 20.80 -1.16 -5.32
C LEU A 299 21.86 -0.69 -4.31
N GLY A 300 23.14 -0.96 -4.60
CA GLY A 300 24.26 -0.45 -3.81
C GLY A 300 24.31 1.08 -3.81
N ALA A 301 24.15 1.71 -4.97
CA ALA A 301 24.10 3.16 -5.10
C ALA A 301 22.94 3.77 -4.30
N ALA A 302 21.76 3.14 -4.30
CA ALA A 302 20.61 3.61 -3.52
C ALA A 302 20.87 3.58 -2.00
N VAL A 303 21.48 2.50 -1.50
CA VAL A 303 21.86 2.37 -0.08
C VAL A 303 22.94 3.38 0.29
N ALA A 304 23.99 3.50 -0.54
CA ALA A 304 25.08 4.45 -0.32
C ALA A 304 24.57 5.91 -0.30
N LEU A 305 23.67 6.28 -1.21
CA LEU A 305 23.05 7.59 -1.25
C LEU A 305 22.26 7.90 0.03
N GLU A 306 21.46 6.94 0.53
CA GLU A 306 20.71 7.15 1.76
C GLU A 306 21.64 7.23 2.99
N ALA A 307 22.74 6.47 3.00
CA ALA A 307 23.76 6.57 4.05
C ALA A 307 24.46 7.94 4.04
N LEU A 308 24.80 8.46 2.86
CA LEU A 308 25.32 9.82 2.69
C LEU A 308 24.35 10.89 3.19
N ARG A 309 23.06 10.78 2.85
CA ARG A 309 22.01 11.69 3.36
C ARG A 309 21.89 11.63 4.88
N THR A 310 22.01 10.43 5.46
CA THR A 310 21.96 10.21 6.91
C THR A 310 23.12 10.92 7.62
N ARG A 311 24.34 10.79 7.09
CA ARG A 311 25.53 11.48 7.59
C ARG A 311 25.46 13.00 7.40
N GLY A 312 24.96 13.46 6.26
CA GLY A 312 24.81 14.88 5.95
C GLY A 312 23.82 15.60 6.88
N ALA A 313 22.71 14.95 7.24
CA ALA A 313 21.73 15.51 8.18
C ALA A 313 22.33 15.76 9.57
N ALA A 314 23.26 14.91 10.02
CA ALA A 314 23.98 15.11 11.27
C ALA A 314 24.93 16.32 11.22
N ALA A 315 25.57 16.57 10.08
CA ALA A 315 26.54 17.65 9.90
C ALA A 315 25.89 19.04 9.68
N GLY A 316 24.74 19.10 8.99
CA GLY A 316 24.11 20.34 8.54
C GLY A 316 23.63 21.29 9.65
N ARG A 317 23.30 20.77 10.85
CA ARG A 317 22.85 21.63 11.98
C ARG A 317 23.98 22.06 12.94
N GLY A 318 25.16 21.44 12.87
CA GLY A 318 26.33 21.85 13.67
C GLY A 318 26.93 23.19 13.21
N ARG A 319 26.75 23.56 11.94
CA ARG A 319 27.18 24.86 11.40
C ARG A 319 26.24 26.02 11.73
N GLY A 320 24.95 25.76 11.98
CA GLY A 320 23.95 26.80 12.28
C GLY A 320 24.01 27.37 13.71
N ARG A 321 24.74 26.74 14.64
CA ARG A 321 24.85 27.19 16.04
C ARG A 321 26.18 27.86 16.42
N ARG A 322 27.17 27.88 15.53
CA ARG A 322 28.47 28.57 15.76
C ARG A 322 28.56 29.98 15.18
N GLY A 323 27.51 30.47 14.53
CA GLY A 323 27.43 31.82 13.94
C GLY A 323 26.35 32.68 14.58
N GLY A 324 26.38 32.86 15.89
CA GLY A 324 25.54 33.85 16.57
C GLY A 324 26.32 35.14 16.76
N ARG A 325 26.19 36.09 15.83
CA ARG A 325 26.30 37.54 16.07
C ARG A 325 25.80 38.31 14.84
N GLY A 326 24.67 39.01 15.02
CA GLY A 326 24.39 40.25 14.30
C GLY A 326 23.38 40.19 13.15
N ARG A 327 22.20 40.74 13.46
CA ARG A 327 21.39 41.64 12.61
C ARG A 327 20.38 41.03 11.62
N ASP A 328 19.13 41.37 11.93
CA ASP A 328 18.06 41.81 11.03
C ASP A 328 17.45 40.78 10.08
N ALA A 329 16.41 40.10 10.58
CA ALA A 329 15.40 39.46 9.75
C ALA A 329 13.99 39.64 10.35
N HIS A 330 13.59 40.90 10.58
CA HIS A 330 12.20 41.26 10.90
C HIS A 330 11.48 42.00 9.75
N ALA A 331 12.05 41.98 8.54
CA ALA A 331 11.51 42.70 7.38
C ALA A 331 11.51 41.86 6.09
N ALA A 332 10.75 40.75 6.05
CA ALA A 332 10.51 40.03 4.79
C ALA A 332 9.23 39.15 4.75
N LEU A 333 8.22 39.44 5.57
CA LEU A 333 6.94 38.69 5.58
C LEU A 333 5.73 39.53 5.13
N GLY A 334 5.94 40.49 4.24
CA GLY A 334 4.89 41.41 3.77
C GLY A 334 4.59 41.44 2.27
N ARG A 335 5.28 40.67 1.43
CA ARG A 335 5.07 40.71 -0.04
C ARG A 335 5.26 39.32 -0.65
N GLY A 336 4.17 38.57 -0.76
CA GLY A 336 4.17 37.23 -1.38
C GLY A 336 2.81 36.53 -1.44
N GLN A 337 1.79 37.05 -0.76
CA GLN A 337 0.41 36.56 -0.87
C GLN A 337 -0.44 37.52 -1.70
N ARG A 338 -0.24 37.54 -3.03
CA ARG A 338 -1.20 38.13 -3.99
C ARG A 338 -0.82 37.81 -5.45
N ALA A 339 -0.63 36.53 -5.79
CA ALA A 339 -0.48 36.13 -7.20
C ALA A 339 -0.68 34.63 -7.49
N VAL A 340 -1.58 33.91 -6.81
CA VAL A 340 -2.02 32.57 -7.27
C VAL A 340 -3.48 32.33 -6.91
N ARG A 341 -4.37 33.18 -7.43
CA ARG A 341 -5.82 32.92 -7.50
C ARG A 341 -6.33 33.49 -8.80
N GLY A 342 -6.41 32.63 -9.81
CA GLY A 342 -6.95 32.97 -11.11
C GLY A 342 -6.24 32.20 -12.21
N HIS A 343 -6.65 30.94 -12.43
CA HIS A 343 -6.73 30.27 -13.74
C HIS A 343 -7.00 28.77 -13.52
N ARG A 344 -8.26 28.43 -13.27
CA ARG A 344 -8.84 27.11 -13.60
C ARG A 344 -10.33 27.31 -13.92
N ARG A 345 -10.60 27.65 -15.17
CA ARG A 345 -11.87 27.43 -15.89
C ARG A 345 -11.52 27.22 -17.37
N ALA A 346 -12.23 26.27 -17.98
CA ALA A 346 -12.29 25.89 -19.40
C ALA A 346 -11.43 24.69 -19.84
N PHE A 347 -12.14 23.78 -20.51
CA PHE A 347 -11.83 22.47 -21.06
C PHE A 347 -11.74 21.31 -20.07
#